data_AF-A0A2K3JR44-F1
#
_entry.id   AF-A0A2K3JR44-F1
#
_cell.length_a   1.000
_cell.length_b   1.000
_cell.length_c   1.000
_cell.angle_alpha   90.00
_cell.angle_beta   90.00
_cell.angle_gamma   90.00
#
_symmetry.space_group_name_H-M   'P 1'
#
loop_
_entity.id
_entity.type
_entity.pdbx_description
1 polymer ?
#
loop_
_entity_poly.entity_id
_entity_poly.type
_entity_poly.pdbx_seq_one_letter_code
_entity_poly.pdbx_strand_id
1 'polypeptide(L)' 'MGCLDDGHFNVELENGMNICCGENGKDGAVIEDAVKVLLMGLGEDINREGIRKTPLRVAKALREGTR' A
#
# COMPACT_ATOMS: atom_id res chain seq x y z
N MET A 1 26.38 6.52 7.95
CA MET A 1 24.98 6.93 7.72
C MET A 1 24.56 6.40 6.37
N GLY A 2 23.68 5.39 6.32
CA GLY A 2 23.13 4.88 5.07
C GLY A 2 21.99 5.80 4.63
N CYS A 3 22.16 6.43 3.48
CA CYS A 3 21.09 7.10 2.74
C CYS A 3 20.05 6.02 2.41
N LEU A 4 18.88 6.08 3.06
CA LEU A 4 17.71 5.34 2.60
C LEU A 4 17.34 6.01 1.28
N ASP A 5 17.72 5.39 0.18
CA ASP A 5 17.22 5.73 -1.14
C ASP A 5 15.69 5.66 -1.05
N ASP A 6 15.02 6.81 -1.14
CA ASP A 6 13.56 6.94 -1.24
C ASP A 6 13.14 6.39 -2.61
N GLY A 7 13.26 5.07 -2.76
CA GLY A 7 12.91 4.33 -3.95
C GLY A 7 11.44 4.55 -4.26
N HIS A 8 11.19 5.49 -5.17
CA HIS A 8 9.87 5.79 -5.68
C HIS A 8 9.43 4.63 -6.58
N PHE A 9 8.78 3.63 -5.99
CA PHE A 9 8.20 2.52 -6.76
C PHE A 9 6.98 3.04 -7.52
N ASN A 10 7.22 3.63 -8.69
CA ASN A 10 6.18 3.92 -9.66
C ASN A 10 5.78 2.60 -10.35
N VAL A 11 4.93 1.81 -9.68
CA VAL A 11 4.28 0.66 -10.32
C VAL A 11 3.21 1.22 -11.25
N GLU A 12 3.57 1.39 -12.52
CA GLU A 12 2.60 1.56 -13.61
C GLU A 12 2.00 0.18 -13.91
N LEU A 13 0.99 -0.22 -13.14
CA LEU A 13 0.20 -1.39 -13.50
C LEU A 13 -0.61 -1.03 -14.75
N GLU A 14 -0.70 -1.96 -15.71
CA GLU A 14 -1.36 -1.81 -17.02
C GLU A 14 -2.81 -1.26 -16.95
N ASN A 15 -3.39 -1.22 -15.75
CA ASN A 15 -4.72 -0.73 -15.42
C ASN A 15 -4.82 0.78 -15.10
N GLY A 16 -3.77 1.58 -15.35
CA GLY A 16 -3.81 3.05 -15.29
C GLY A 16 -3.90 3.65 -13.88
N MET A 17 -3.57 2.87 -12.84
CA MET A 17 -3.56 3.36 -11.46
C MET A 17 -2.21 4.01 -11.16
N ASN A 18 -2.13 5.33 -11.29
CA ASN A 18 -0.96 6.12 -10.90
C ASN A 18 -0.85 6.12 -9.36
N ILE A 19 0.11 5.37 -8.82
CA ILE A 19 0.39 5.33 -7.40
C ILE A 19 1.30 6.50 -7.08
N CYS A 20 0.71 7.67 -6.79
CA CYS A 20 1.46 8.79 -6.24
C CYS A 20 1.84 8.49 -4.78
N CYS A 21 2.98 7.83 -4.57
CA CYS A 21 3.67 7.78 -3.28
C CYS A 21 4.24 9.16 -2.93
N GLY A 22 3.38 10.13 -2.64
CA GLY A 22 3.77 11.48 -2.23
C GLY A 22 4.23 11.51 -0.77
N GLU A 23 5.38 12.13 -0.55
CA GLU A 23 5.99 12.41 0.75
C GLU A 23 5.06 13.15 1.73
N ASN A 24 5.04 12.66 2.97
CA ASN A 24 4.61 13.32 4.20
C ASN A 24 3.10 13.62 4.38
N GLY A 25 2.41 12.73 5.12
CA GLY A 25 1.21 13.12 5.86
C GLY A 25 0.32 12.00 6.40
N LYS A 26 0.35 10.80 5.82
CA LYS A 26 -0.49 9.66 6.26
C LYS A 26 0.19 8.33 5.92
N ASP A 27 1.15 7.87 6.72
CA ASP A 27 1.84 6.58 6.50
C ASP A 27 0.85 5.44 6.27
N GLY A 28 -0.29 5.46 6.97
CA GLY A 28 -1.36 4.48 6.79
C GLY A 28 -1.97 4.47 5.38
N ALA A 29 -2.13 5.61 4.72
CA ALA A 29 -2.72 5.69 3.39
C ALA A 29 -1.77 5.11 2.32
N VAL A 30 -0.46 5.37 2.45
CA VAL A 30 0.56 4.80 1.58
C VAL A 30 0.60 3.28 1.71
N ILE A 31 0.53 2.76 2.96
CA ILE A 31 0.48 1.33 3.22
C ILE A 31 -0.81 0.72 2.65
N GLU A 32 -1.96 1.37 2.83
CA GLU A 32 -3.22 0.89 2.26
C GLU A 32 -3.16 0.73 0.74
N ASP A 33 -2.60 1.71 0.04
CA ASP A 33 -2.48 1.65 -1.43
C ASP A 33 -1.47 0.59 -1.87
N ALA A 34 -0.32 0.47 -1.19
CA ALA A 34 0.62 -0.62 -1.44
C ALA A 34 -0.03 -2.01 -1.25
N VAL A 35 -0.83 -2.19 -0.20
CA VAL A 35 -1.53 -3.46 0.06
C VAL A 35 -2.57 -3.77 -1.01
N LYS A 36 -3.27 -2.76 -1.55
CA LYS A 36 -4.19 -2.97 -2.69
C LYS A 36 -3.45 -3.51 -3.90
N VAL A 37 -2.30 -2.93 -4.24
CA VAL A 37 -1.47 -3.36 -5.37
C VAL A 37 -0.99 -4.80 -5.19
N LEU A 38 -0.58 -5.18 -3.98
CA LEU A 38 -0.19 -6.55 -3.67
C LEU A 38 -1.36 -7.53 -3.83
N LEU A 39 -2.55 -7.18 -3.33
CA LEU A 39 -3.75 -8.02 -3.48
C LEU A 39 -4.14 -8.20 -4.95
N MET A 40 -4.11 -7.11 -5.73
CA MET A 40 -4.32 -7.16 -7.19
C MET A 40 -3.28 -8.06 -7.88
N GLY A 41 -2.01 -7.94 -7.53
CA GLY A 41 -0.93 -8.78 -8.07
C GLY A 41 -1.08 -10.28 -7.74
N LEU A 42 -1.75 -10.61 -6.62
CA LEU A 42 -2.09 -11.98 -6.25
C LEU A 42 -3.37 -12.51 -6.93
N GLY A 43 -4.07 -11.67 -7.69
CA GLY A 43 -5.36 -12.01 -8.30
C GLY A 43 -6.54 -12.00 -7.34
N GLU A 44 -6.41 -11.34 -6.18
CA GLU A 44 -7.50 -11.17 -5.22
C GLU A 44 -8.49 -10.08 -5.67
N ASP A 45 -9.78 -10.31 -5.42
CA ASP A 45 -10.81 -9.29 -5.64
C ASP A 45 -10.88 -8.33 -4.44
N ILE A 46 -10.38 -7.11 -4.62
CA ILE A 46 -10.38 -6.05 -3.59
C ILE A 46 -11.80 -5.69 -3.13
N ASN A 47 -12.82 -5.85 -3.98
CA ASN A 47 -14.20 -5.51 -3.64
C ASN A 47 -14.91 -6.62 -2.86
N ARG A 48 -14.31 -7.81 -2.77
CA ARG A 48 -14.84 -8.93 -1.98
C ARG A 48 -14.99 -8.52 -0.52
N GLU A 49 -16.13 -8.84 0.08
CA GLU A 49 -16.48 -8.41 1.43
C GLU A 49 -15.38 -8.72 2.47
N GLY A 50 -14.77 -9.92 2.39
CA GLY A 50 -13.69 -10.34 3.29
C GLY A 50 -12.33 -9.65 3.07
N ILE A 51 -12.15 -8.97 1.93
CA ILE A 51 -10.87 -8.39 1.48
C ILE A 51 -10.91 -6.87 1.50
N ARG A 52 -12.08 -6.25 1.30
CA ARG A 52 -12.25 -4.79 1.22
C ARG A 52 -11.65 -4.01 2.39
N LYS A 53 -11.63 -4.58 3.59
CA LYS A 53 -11.03 -3.97 4.80
C LYS A 53 -9.59 -4.41 5.09
N THR A 54 -9.02 -5.30 4.30
CA THR A 54 -7.66 -5.82 4.49
C THR A 54 -6.59 -4.73 4.42
N PRO A 55 -6.59 -3.80 3.44
CA PRO A 55 -5.62 -2.70 3.41
C PRO A 55 -5.56 -1.93 4.73
N LEU A 56 -6.73 -1.50 5.22
CA LEU A 56 -6.87 -0.78 6.49
C LEU A 56 -6.35 -1.60 7.69
N ARG A 57 -6.70 -2.90 7.74
CA ARG A 57 -6.25 -3.79 8.82
C ARG A 57 -4.73 -3.97 8.82
N VAL A 58 -4.12 -4.10 7.64
CA VAL A 58 -2.66 -4.25 7.51
C VAL A 58 -1.95 -2.96 7.89
N ALA A 59 -2.41 -1.80 7.41
CA ALA A 59 -1.85 -0.51 7.80
C ALA A 59 -1.91 -0.28 9.32
N LYS A 60 -3.03 -0.65 9.95
CA LYS A 60 -3.17 -0.61 11.40
C LYS A 60 -2.22 -1.57 12.12
N ALA A 61 -2.16 -2.83 11.68
CA ALA A 61 -1.31 -3.85 12.29
C ALA A 61 0.19 -3.49 12.18
N LEU A 62 0.62 -2.93 11.05
CA LEU A 62 2.00 -2.48 10.86
C LEU A 62 2.34 -1.33 11.81
N ARG A 63 1.48 -0.30 11.89
CA ARG A 63 1.68 0.85 12.77
C ARG A 63 1.71 0.48 14.25
N GLU A 64 0.83 -0.44 14.67
CA GLU A 64 0.68 -0.82 16.08
C GLU A 64 1.68 -1.91 16.49
N GLY A 65 2.13 -2.74 15.56
CA GLY A 65 3.08 -3.84 15.82
C GLY A 65 4.55 -3.43 15.91
N THR A 66 4.90 -2.22 15.44
CA THR A 66 6.28 -1.70 15.46
C THR A 66 6.47 -0.58 16.49
N ARG A 67 5.62 -0.53 17.52
CA ARG A 67 5.71 0.46 18.61
C ARG A 67 6.48 -0.06 19.81
#